data_AF-A0A8J6MM58-F1
#
_entry.id   AF-A0A8J6MM58-F1
#
_cell.length_a   1.000
_cell.length_b   1.000
_cell.length_c   1.000
_cell.angle_alpha   90.00
_cell.angle_beta   90.00
_cell.angle_gamma   90.00
#
_symmetry.space_group_name_H-M   'P 1'
#
loop_
_entity.id
_entity.type
_entity.pdbx_description
1 polymer ?
#
loop_
_entity_poly.entity_id
_entity_poly.type
_entity_poly.pdbx_seq_one_letter_code
_entity_poly.pdbx_strand_id
1 'polypeptide(L)'
;MQVDFKTQSSRNILGCLSAMNNKLDHFVSLESTLPGVITTLTRIMPLYSIIILDALIGAKQAITWKNSDTDPAIISSAIRNADKTFHYFLHSNGVNPKTFSSELVESSIHGISDNLTLQVDPKKGFLVALPLVTSHSSVFGIIQLSCTESINEGKLGLCNIFAYQISRAMEKNFITPNLPMSL
;
A
#
# COMPACT_ATOMS: atom_id res chain seq x y z
N MET A 1 -20.58 -27.76 17.49
CA MET A 1 -19.14 -27.75 17.14
C MET A 1 -18.72 -26.29 16.98
N GLN A 2 -18.27 -25.66 18.08
CA GLN A 2 -17.79 -24.28 18.05
C GLN A 2 -16.40 -24.26 17.43
N VAL A 3 -16.31 -23.80 16.18
CA VAL A 3 -15.02 -23.46 15.59
C VAL A 3 -14.54 -22.21 16.31
N ASP A 4 -13.44 -22.34 17.04
CA ASP A 4 -12.83 -21.26 17.81
C ASP A 4 -12.51 -20.07 16.88
N PHE A 5 -13.17 -18.93 17.12
CA PHE A 5 -13.11 -17.73 16.29
C PHE A 5 -11.66 -17.27 16.03
N LYS A 6 -10.74 -17.53 16.96
CA LYS A 6 -9.31 -17.24 16.78
C LYS A 6 -8.68 -18.07 15.65
N THR A 7 -9.04 -19.35 15.57
CA THR A 7 -8.49 -20.28 14.58
C THR A 7 -8.97 -19.94 13.16
N GLN A 8 -10.21 -19.49 13.03
CA GLN A 8 -10.77 -19.07 11.74
C GLN A 8 -10.14 -17.75 11.27
N SER A 9 -9.89 -16.80 12.19
CA SER A 9 -9.23 -15.53 11.87
C SER A 9 -7.80 -15.74 11.38
N SER A 10 -7.01 -16.60 12.05
CA SER A 10 -5.64 -16.92 11.62
C SER A 10 -5.58 -17.61 10.26
N ARG A 11 -6.50 -18.55 9.97
CA ARG A 11 -6.58 -19.21 8.66
C ARG A 11 -6.90 -18.22 7.54
N ASN A 12 -7.81 -17.29 7.78
CA ASN A 12 -8.13 -16.24 6.81
C ASN A 12 -6.91 -15.38 6.51
N ILE A 13 -6.20 -14.90 7.54
CA ILE A 13 -4.98 -14.09 7.38
C ILE A 13 -3.91 -14.84 6.56
N LEU A 14 -3.63 -16.10 6.89
CA LEU A 14 -2.66 -16.92 6.16
C LEU A 14 -3.05 -17.13 4.70
N GLY A 15 -4.34 -17.39 4.44
CA GLY A 15 -4.85 -17.52 3.07
C GLY A 15 -4.68 -16.22 2.25
N CYS A 16 -4.93 -15.07 2.87
CA CYS A 16 -4.69 -13.77 2.24
C CYS A 16 -3.20 -13.55 1.97
N LEU A 17 -2.32 -13.82 2.93
CA LEU A 17 -0.88 -13.70 2.74
C LEU A 17 -0.39 -14.57 1.57
N SER A 18 -0.85 -15.82 1.48
CA SER A 18 -0.50 -16.71 0.37
C SER A 18 -0.99 -16.19 -0.97
N ALA A 19 -2.21 -15.66 -1.04
CA ALA A 19 -2.77 -15.12 -2.27
C ALA A 19 -2.10 -13.81 -2.71
N MET A 20 -1.73 -12.93 -1.77
CA MET A 20 -0.95 -11.73 -2.06
C MET A 20 0.44 -12.08 -2.57
N ASN A 21 1.15 -13.01 -1.91
CA ASN A 21 2.46 -13.49 -2.35
C ASN A 21 2.41 -13.99 -3.80
N ASN A 22 1.46 -14.86 -4.14
CA ASN A 22 1.36 -15.40 -5.49
C ASN A 22 1.18 -14.31 -6.56
N LYS A 23 0.43 -13.25 -6.25
CA LYS A 23 0.26 -12.09 -7.15
C LYS A 23 1.54 -11.25 -7.27
N LEU A 24 2.23 -11.02 -6.15
CA LEU A 24 3.45 -10.22 -6.10
C LEU A 24 4.67 -10.97 -6.65
N ASP A 25 4.66 -12.30 -6.69
CA ASP A 25 5.68 -13.11 -7.35
C ASP A 25 5.71 -12.86 -8.87
N HIS A 26 4.56 -12.49 -9.45
CA HIS A 26 4.37 -12.13 -10.85
C HIS A 26 4.23 -10.62 -11.06
N PHE A 27 4.84 -9.82 -10.18
CA PHE A 27 4.77 -8.37 -10.25
C PHE A 27 5.32 -7.84 -11.58
N VAL A 28 4.53 -7.00 -12.26
CA VAL A 28 4.92 -6.31 -13.50
C VAL A 28 5.04 -4.80 -13.24
N SER A 29 3.96 -4.17 -12.81
CA SER A 29 3.92 -2.79 -12.33
C SER A 29 2.94 -2.66 -11.18
N LEU A 30 2.96 -1.54 -10.46
CA LEU A 30 1.95 -1.28 -9.44
C LEU A 30 0.55 -1.18 -10.06
N GLU A 31 0.37 -0.51 -11.20
CA GLU A 31 -0.94 -0.32 -11.85
C GLU A 31 -1.60 -1.64 -12.24
N SER A 32 -0.80 -2.61 -12.70
CA SER A 32 -1.29 -3.91 -13.15
C SER A 32 -1.44 -4.92 -12.00
N THR A 33 -0.54 -4.89 -11.02
CA THR A 33 -0.47 -5.92 -9.97
C THR A 33 -1.32 -5.55 -8.75
N LEU A 34 -1.32 -4.27 -8.38
CA LEU A 34 -1.97 -3.78 -7.17
C LEU A 34 -3.47 -4.07 -7.13
N PRO A 35 -4.28 -3.92 -8.22
CA PRO A 35 -5.72 -4.22 -8.16
C PRO A 35 -5.99 -5.63 -7.62
N GLY A 36 -5.26 -6.63 -8.10
CA GLY A 36 -5.44 -8.01 -7.66
C GLY A 36 -5.05 -8.24 -6.20
N VAL A 37 -3.99 -7.56 -5.74
CA VAL A 37 -3.54 -7.65 -4.34
C VAL A 37 -4.55 -6.99 -3.42
N ILE A 38 -5.07 -5.82 -3.81
CA ILE A 38 -6.10 -5.10 -3.06
C ILE A 38 -7.38 -5.93 -2.93
N THR A 39 -7.86 -6.57 -4.00
CA THR A 39 -9.02 -7.48 -3.93
C THR A 39 -8.83 -8.60 -2.91
N THR A 40 -7.58 -9.01 -2.65
CA THR A 40 -7.26 -10.02 -1.63
C THR A 40 -7.31 -9.40 -0.23
N LEU A 41 -6.70 -8.22 -0.07
CA LEU A 41 -6.62 -7.50 1.19
C LEU A 41 -7.99 -7.04 1.70
N THR A 42 -8.85 -6.56 0.80
CA THR A 42 -10.20 -6.07 1.13
C THR A 42 -11.14 -7.14 1.69
N ARG A 43 -10.83 -8.43 1.50
CA ARG A 43 -11.60 -9.55 2.08
C ARG A 43 -11.43 -9.69 3.59
N ILE A 44 -10.34 -9.15 4.15
CA ILE A 44 -9.99 -9.29 5.58
C ILE A 44 -9.97 -7.94 6.28
N MET A 45 -9.67 -6.89 5.52
CA MET A 45 -9.61 -5.53 6.00
C MET A 45 -10.39 -4.64 5.04
N PRO A 46 -11.59 -4.17 5.40
CA PRO A 46 -12.41 -3.33 4.55
C PRO A 46 -11.72 -1.96 4.40
N LEU A 47 -11.14 -1.75 3.23
CA LEU A 47 -10.42 -0.54 2.86
C LEU A 47 -11.34 0.42 2.09
N TYR A 48 -11.20 1.71 2.36
CA TYR A 48 -11.76 2.76 1.51
C TYR A 48 -10.73 3.30 0.52
N SER A 49 -9.45 3.36 0.90
CA SER A 49 -8.38 3.76 -0.01
C SER A 49 -7.03 3.13 0.31
N ILE A 50 -6.18 3.12 -0.70
CA ILE A 50 -4.74 2.88 -0.58
C ILE A 50 -4.06 3.96 -1.41
N ILE A 51 -3.09 4.64 -0.82
CA ILE A 51 -2.25 5.62 -1.51
C ILE A 51 -0.80 5.15 -1.37
N ILE A 52 -0.15 4.93 -2.49
CA ILE A 52 1.27 4.64 -2.57
C ILE A 52 1.96 5.87 -3.13
N LEU A 53 2.92 6.41 -2.39
CA LEU A 53 3.83 7.42 -2.89
C LEU A 53 5.22 6.80 -2.95
N ASP A 54 5.85 6.80 -4.11
CA ASP A 54 7.23 6.34 -4.24
C ASP A 54 8.06 7.32 -5.02
N ALA A 55 9.37 7.25 -4.84
CA ALA A 55 10.34 8.02 -5.60
C ALA A 55 11.52 7.17 -6.06
N LEU A 56 11.26 5.90 -6.36
CA LEU A 56 12.29 4.92 -6.76
C LEU A 56 13.02 5.32 -8.04
N ILE A 57 12.31 5.96 -8.98
CA ILE A 57 12.82 6.29 -10.32
C ILE A 57 13.13 7.80 -10.40
N GLY A 58 13.44 8.45 -9.28
CA GLY A 58 13.82 9.87 -9.21
C GLY A 58 12.67 10.88 -9.42
N ALA A 59 11.54 10.45 -9.98
CA ALA A 59 10.29 11.20 -9.97
C ALA A 59 9.35 10.63 -8.90
N LYS A 60 8.67 11.52 -8.19
CA LYS A 60 7.66 11.14 -7.20
C LYS A 60 6.38 10.73 -7.91
N GLN A 61 5.97 9.48 -7.72
CA GLN A 61 4.74 8.93 -8.28
C GLN A 61 3.71 8.70 -7.17
N ALA A 62 2.45 8.92 -7.51
CA ALA A 62 1.32 8.64 -6.64
C ALA A 62 0.37 7.67 -7.32
N ILE A 63 0.21 6.49 -6.71
CA ILE A 63 -0.79 5.52 -7.11
C ILE A 63 -1.88 5.50 -6.06
N THR A 64 -3.09 5.85 -6.49
CA THR A 64 -4.26 5.88 -5.63
C THR A 64 -5.24 4.80 -6.05
N TRP A 65 -5.57 3.91 -5.12
CA TRP A 65 -6.75 3.07 -5.20
C TRP A 65 -7.81 3.60 -4.24
N LYS A 66 -9.06 3.60 -4.69
CA LYS A 66 -10.22 3.93 -3.85
C LYS A 66 -11.39 3.00 -4.14
N ASN A 67 -12.21 2.77 -3.13
CA ASN A 67 -13.54 2.22 -3.32
C ASN A 67 -14.41 3.22 -4.11
N SER A 68 -15.30 2.73 -4.97
CA SER A 68 -16.19 3.52 -5.84
C SER A 68 -17.00 4.55 -5.05
N ASP A 69 -17.40 4.18 -3.83
CA ASP A 69 -18.32 4.95 -3.00
C ASP A 69 -17.59 6.01 -2.15
N THR A 70 -16.28 6.15 -2.30
CA THR A 70 -15.48 7.09 -1.50
C THR A 70 -15.59 8.51 -2.06
N ASP A 71 -16.03 9.46 -1.22
CA ASP A 71 -16.07 10.89 -1.55
C ASP A 71 -14.66 11.39 -1.99
N PRO A 72 -14.54 12.00 -3.18
CA PRO A 72 -13.31 12.60 -3.67
C PRO A 72 -12.60 13.52 -2.67
N ALA A 73 -13.34 14.29 -1.86
CA ALA A 73 -12.74 15.21 -0.88
C ALA A 73 -11.92 14.49 0.19
N ILE A 74 -12.34 13.28 0.58
CA ILE A 74 -11.60 12.42 1.51
C ILE A 74 -10.29 11.98 0.88
N ILE A 75 -10.35 11.57 -0.39
CA ILE A 75 -9.18 11.10 -1.13
C ILE A 75 -8.16 12.22 -1.28
N SER A 76 -8.58 13.44 -1.64
CA SER A 76 -7.67 14.60 -1.68
C SER A 76 -7.02 14.88 -0.33
N SER A 77 -7.78 14.78 0.77
CA SER A 77 -7.23 14.94 2.13
C SER A 77 -6.23 13.83 2.47
N ALA A 78 -6.54 12.58 2.10
CA ALA A 78 -5.70 11.43 2.31
C ALA A 78 -4.39 11.51 1.51
N ILE A 79 -4.43 11.98 0.26
CA ILE A 79 -3.24 12.22 -0.57
C ILE A 79 -2.34 13.27 0.09
N ARG A 80 -2.91 14.39 0.56
CA ARG A 80 -2.16 15.42 1.28
C ARG A 80 -1.53 14.90 2.59
N ASN A 81 -2.21 13.99 3.30
CA ASN A 81 -1.66 13.37 4.50
C ASN A 81 -0.53 12.39 4.18
N ALA A 82 -0.69 11.60 3.12
CA ALA A 82 0.34 10.71 2.60
C ALA A 82 1.57 11.54 2.22
N ASP A 83 1.39 12.63 1.49
CA ASP A 83 2.46 13.54 1.09
C ASP A 83 3.28 14.08 2.28
N LYS A 84 2.61 14.60 3.31
CA LYS A 84 3.28 15.05 4.54
C LYS A 84 4.06 13.92 5.21
N THR A 85 3.47 12.73 5.25
CA THR A 85 4.09 11.56 5.88
C THR A 85 5.30 11.07 5.09
N PHE A 86 5.24 11.11 3.77
CA PHE A 86 6.35 10.82 2.86
C PHE A 86 7.53 11.74 3.13
N HIS A 87 7.29 13.05 3.21
CA HIS A 87 8.33 14.02 3.56
C HIS A 87 8.93 13.75 4.96
N TYR A 88 8.09 13.42 5.94
CA TYR A 88 8.57 13.07 7.28
C TYR A 88 9.53 11.87 7.25
N PHE A 89 9.17 10.78 6.56
CA PHE A 89 10.00 9.58 6.50
C PHE A 89 11.26 9.71 5.63
N LEU A 90 11.26 10.58 4.62
CA LEU A 90 12.46 10.84 3.82
C LEU A 90 13.44 11.77 4.52
N HIS A 91 12.95 12.80 5.22
CA HIS A 91 13.79 13.72 5.98
C HIS A 91 14.51 13.04 7.15
N SER A 92 13.89 12.04 7.78
CA SER A 92 14.49 11.32 8.91
C SER A 92 15.68 10.43 8.52
N ASN A 93 15.81 10.04 7.25
CA ASN A 93 16.88 9.17 6.76
C ASN A 93 17.94 9.89 5.89
N GLY A 94 17.97 11.23 5.89
CA GLY A 94 19.03 12.00 5.23
C GLY A 94 18.99 11.99 3.69
N VAL A 95 17.93 11.46 3.08
CA VAL A 95 17.71 11.55 1.64
C VAL A 95 17.28 12.98 1.32
N ASN A 96 18.13 13.73 0.61
CA ASN A 96 17.89 15.13 0.33
C ASN A 96 16.67 15.29 -0.61
N PRO A 97 15.57 15.93 -0.19
CA PRO A 97 14.34 16.08 -0.99
C PRO A 97 14.56 16.81 -2.31
N LYS A 98 15.65 17.60 -2.38
CA LYS A 98 16.02 18.43 -3.51
C LYS A 98 16.38 17.63 -4.78
N THR A 99 16.51 16.30 -4.68
CA THR A 99 16.82 15.44 -5.83
C THR A 99 15.56 14.96 -6.57
N PHE A 100 14.36 15.16 -6.00
CA PHE A 100 13.12 14.72 -6.63
C PHE A 100 12.44 15.86 -7.39
N SER A 101 12.07 15.59 -8.64
CA SER A 101 11.16 16.47 -9.38
C SER A 101 9.86 16.62 -8.58
N SER A 102 9.42 17.86 -8.35
CA SER A 102 8.17 18.17 -7.64
C SER A 102 6.92 17.86 -8.48
N GLU A 103 7.08 17.38 -9.71
CA GLU A 103 5.97 16.94 -10.56
C GLU A 103 5.45 15.59 -10.07
N LEU A 104 4.35 15.64 -9.33
CA LEU A 104 3.61 14.46 -8.90
C LEU A 104 2.91 13.86 -10.12
N VAL A 105 3.37 12.70 -10.57
CA VAL A 105 2.63 11.91 -11.57
C VAL A 105 1.59 11.09 -10.82
N GLU A 106 0.32 11.48 -10.95
CA GLU A 106 -0.81 10.79 -10.33
C GLU A 106 -1.42 9.76 -11.30
N SER A 107 -1.51 8.50 -10.85
CA SER A 107 -2.33 7.48 -11.51
C SER A 107 -3.40 6.96 -10.56
N SER A 108 -4.63 6.90 -11.05
CA SER A 108 -5.81 6.51 -10.26
C SER A 108 -6.36 5.17 -10.76
N ILE A 109 -6.39 4.20 -9.86
CA ILE A 109 -6.96 2.87 -10.09
C ILE A 109 -8.33 2.82 -9.43
N HIS A 110 -9.37 2.57 -10.22
CA HIS A 110 -10.73 2.40 -9.71
C HIS A 110 -10.99 0.94 -9.36
N GLY A 111 -11.39 0.65 -8.12
CA GLY A 111 -11.79 -0.68 -7.71
C GLY A 111 -13.23 -1.00 -8.11
N ILE A 112 -13.46 -2.21 -8.63
CA ILE A 112 -14.80 -2.81 -8.72
C ILE A 112 -15.00 -3.56 -7.39
N SER A 113 -15.65 -2.94 -6.41
CA SER A 113 -16.05 -3.64 -5.20
C SER A 113 -17.40 -4.32 -5.46
N ASP A 114 -17.37 -5.54 -5.95
CA ASP A 114 -18.59 -6.37 -5.98
C ASP A 114 -19.03 -6.63 -4.52
N ASN A 115 -20.16 -6.03 -4.15
CA ASN A 115 -20.97 -6.32 -2.95
C ASN A 115 -20.47 -5.83 -1.59
N LEU A 116 -20.23 -4.53 -1.40
CA LEU A 116 -20.38 -3.92 -0.06
C LEU A 116 -20.75 -2.44 -0.17
N THR A 117 -22.06 -2.18 -0.36
CA THR A 117 -22.68 -0.88 -0.06
C THR A 117 -22.66 -0.65 1.45
N LEU A 118 -21.48 -0.32 2.00
CA LEU A 118 -21.39 0.26 3.32
C LEU A 118 -21.28 1.77 3.14
N GLN A 119 -22.39 2.48 3.42
CA GLN A 119 -22.33 3.91 3.73
C GLN A 119 -21.54 4.07 5.03
N VAL A 120 -20.22 4.14 4.92
CA VAL A 120 -19.35 4.45 6.05
C VAL A 120 -19.18 5.96 6.08
N ASP A 121 -19.56 6.57 7.20
CA ASP A 121 -19.28 7.99 7.45
C ASP A 121 -17.76 8.20 7.43
N PRO A 122 -17.22 8.91 6.43
CA PRO A 122 -15.79 8.97 6.19
C PRO A 122 -15.00 9.76 7.24
N LYS A 123 -15.69 10.39 8.19
CA LYS A 123 -15.07 11.23 9.23
C LYS A 123 -14.36 10.45 10.34
N LYS A 124 -14.48 9.12 10.40
CA LYS A 124 -13.85 8.26 11.43
C LYS A 124 -13.10 7.04 10.86
N GLY A 125 -12.41 7.20 9.73
CA GLY A 125 -11.55 6.15 9.20
C GLY A 125 -10.30 5.92 10.05
N PHE A 126 -9.80 4.68 10.10
CA PHE A 126 -8.52 4.35 10.70
C PHE A 126 -7.43 4.41 9.62
N LEU A 127 -6.37 5.15 9.91
CA LEU A 127 -5.27 5.39 8.98
C LEU A 127 -4.01 4.71 9.48
N VAL A 128 -3.35 3.97 8.60
CA VAL A 128 -2.01 3.41 8.81
C VAL A 128 -1.12 3.86 7.68
N ALA A 129 -0.03 4.54 8.01
CA ALA A 129 1.01 4.89 7.07
C ALA A 129 2.28 4.12 7.41
N LEU A 130 2.82 3.42 6.42
CA LEU A 130 3.99 2.57 6.55
C LEU A 130 5.05 2.98 5.54
N PRO A 131 6.33 3.01 5.91
CA PRO A 131 7.39 3.30 4.97
C PRO A 131 7.57 2.12 4.00
N LEU A 132 7.90 2.44 2.75
CA LEU A 132 8.42 1.48 1.79
C LEU A 132 9.95 1.53 1.86
N VAL A 133 10.57 0.40 2.17
CA VAL A 133 11.97 0.31 2.56
C VAL A 133 12.69 -0.70 1.69
N THR A 134 13.87 -0.34 1.17
CA THR A 134 14.75 -1.27 0.44
C THR A 134 15.37 -2.30 1.38
N SER A 135 15.92 -3.37 0.81
CA SER A 135 16.78 -4.33 1.52
C SER A 135 17.97 -3.65 2.23
N HIS A 136 18.42 -2.49 1.74
CA HIS A 136 19.47 -1.66 2.33
C HIS A 136 18.95 -0.64 3.37
N SER A 137 17.75 -0.82 3.90
CA SER A 137 17.15 0.04 4.93
C SER A 137 16.92 1.50 4.52
N SER A 138 16.90 1.78 3.21
CA SER A 138 16.59 3.11 2.70
C SER A 138 15.09 3.24 2.43
N VAL A 139 14.46 4.28 2.97
CA VAL A 139 13.06 4.59 2.66
C VAL A 139 13.02 5.26 1.29
N PHE A 140 12.21 4.71 0.38
CA PHE A 140 12.02 5.24 -0.97
C PHE A 140 10.58 5.66 -1.25
N GLY A 141 9.68 5.39 -0.31
CA GLY A 141 8.26 5.61 -0.49
C GLY A 141 7.48 5.39 0.79
N ILE A 142 6.17 5.52 0.68
CA ILE A 142 5.22 5.18 1.73
C ILE A 142 4.01 4.49 1.12
N ILE A 143 3.32 3.74 1.96
CA ILE A 143 1.97 3.27 1.69
C ILE A 143 1.05 3.73 2.83
N GLN A 144 -0.04 4.38 2.46
CA GLN A 144 -1.09 4.81 3.36
C GLN A 144 -2.33 3.97 3.10
N LEU A 145 -2.76 3.23 4.11
CA LEU A 145 -3.98 2.44 4.14
C LEU A 145 -5.02 3.11 5.01
N SER A 146 -6.24 2.97 4.55
CA SER A 146 -7.37 3.75 4.97
C SER A 146 -8.53 2.79 5.15
N CYS A 147 -8.87 2.49 6.40
CA CYS A 147 -9.81 1.43 6.78
C CYS A 147 -11.12 1.98 7.33
N THR A 148 -12.21 1.25 7.10
CA THR A 148 -13.53 1.62 7.63
C THR A 148 -13.74 1.20 9.09
N GLU A 149 -12.89 0.31 9.60
CA GLU A 149 -12.97 -0.24 10.94
C GLU A 149 -11.64 -0.13 11.69
N SER A 150 -11.68 -0.32 13.02
CA SER A 150 -10.50 -0.27 13.87
C SER A 150 -9.48 -1.35 13.49
N ILE A 151 -8.22 -0.94 13.43
CA ILE A 151 -7.09 -1.81 13.13
C ILE A 151 -6.57 -2.39 14.44
N ASN A 152 -6.76 -3.70 14.62
CA ASN A 152 -6.14 -4.45 15.71
C ASN A 152 -4.71 -4.86 15.34
N GLU A 153 -3.98 -5.44 16.30
CA GLU A 153 -2.59 -5.85 16.11
C GLU A 153 -2.39 -6.83 14.94
N GLY A 154 -3.29 -7.79 14.75
CA GLY A 154 -3.22 -8.74 13.63
C GLY A 154 -3.35 -8.06 12.26
N LYS A 155 -4.27 -7.10 12.14
CA LYS A 155 -4.43 -6.29 10.92
C LYS A 155 -3.25 -5.35 10.71
N LEU A 156 -2.69 -4.78 11.76
CA LEU A 156 -1.47 -3.96 11.67
C LEU A 156 -0.28 -4.80 11.17
N GLY A 157 -0.13 -6.03 11.68
CA GLY A 157 0.86 -6.99 11.18
C GLY A 157 0.66 -7.31 9.70
N LEU A 158 -0.59 -7.49 9.27
CA LEU A 158 -0.92 -7.69 7.86
C LEU A 158 -0.55 -6.47 6.99
N CYS A 159 -0.86 -5.25 7.44
CA CYS A 159 -0.45 -4.02 6.76
C CYS A 159 1.08 -3.93 6.61
N ASN A 160 1.81 -4.27 7.66
CA ASN A 160 3.27 -4.25 7.64
C ASN A 160 3.84 -5.27 6.65
N ILE A 161 3.31 -6.50 6.65
CA ILE A 161 3.71 -7.53 5.67
C ILE A 161 3.37 -7.07 4.24
N PHE A 162 2.21 -6.48 4.03
CA PHE A 162 1.81 -5.95 2.72
C PHE A 162 2.78 -4.85 2.24
N ALA A 163 3.08 -3.87 3.09
CA ALA A 163 4.07 -2.82 2.77
C ALA A 163 5.45 -3.40 2.44
N TYR A 164 5.90 -4.38 3.21
CA TYR A 164 7.16 -5.08 2.97
C TYR A 164 7.17 -5.83 1.63
N GLN A 165 6.12 -6.59 1.32
CA GLN A 165 6.05 -7.36 0.07
C GLN A 165 5.99 -6.45 -1.16
N ILE A 166 5.24 -5.34 -1.09
CA ILE A 166 5.24 -4.32 -2.12
C ILE A 166 6.65 -3.74 -2.27
N SER A 167 7.30 -3.40 -1.16
CA SER A 167 8.65 -2.82 -1.21
C SER A 167 9.64 -3.74 -1.93
N ARG A 168 9.64 -5.03 -1.58
CA ARG A 168 10.49 -6.06 -2.19
C ARG A 168 10.17 -6.27 -3.67
N ALA A 169 8.89 -6.29 -4.04
CA ALA A 169 8.48 -6.47 -5.43
C ALA A 169 8.93 -5.30 -6.31
N MET A 170 8.81 -4.06 -5.81
CA MET A 170 9.29 -2.87 -6.50
C MET A 170 10.82 -2.83 -6.59
N GLU A 171 11.53 -3.10 -5.50
CA GLU A 171 13.00 -3.13 -5.49
C GLU A 171 13.56 -4.15 -6.51
N LYS A 172 13.01 -5.35 -6.56
CA LYS A 172 13.42 -6.39 -7.53
C LYS A 172 13.31 -5.90 -8.98
N ASN A 173 12.24 -5.17 -9.31
CA ASN A 173 11.93 -4.78 -10.69
C ASN A 173 12.53 -3.42 -11.10
N PHE A 174 12.76 -2.51 -10.16
CA PHE A 174 13.20 -1.14 -10.48
C PHE A 174 14.60 -0.79 -9.97
N ILE A 175 15.10 -1.43 -8.91
CA ILE A 175 16.46 -1.21 -8.39
C ILE A 175 17.45 -2.25 -8.94
N THR A 176 16.97 -3.48 -9.17
CA THR A 176 17.82 -4.62 -9.54
C THR A 176 17.91 -5.00 -11.05
N PRO A 177 17.81 -4.12 -12.07
CA PRO A 177 18.10 -4.56 -13.45
C PRO A 177 19.56 -4.42 -13.92
N ASN A 178 20.45 -3.69 -13.24
CA ASN A 178 21.79 -3.38 -13.78
C ASN A 178 22.92 -3.46 -12.73
N LEU A 179 23.33 -4.67 -12.36
CA LEU A 179 24.74 -4.90 -12.03
C LEU A 179 25.37 -5.48 -13.30
N PRO A 180 26.19 -4.72 -14.06
CA PRO A 180 27.02 -5.37 -15.06
C PRO A 180 27.89 -6.40 -14.33
N MET A 181 27.76 -7.67 -14.71
CA MET A 181 28.80 -8.64 -14.42
C MET A 181 30.04 -8.15 -15.16
N SER A 182 30.89 -7.41 -14.45
CA SER A 182 32.30 -7.29 -14.79
C SER A 182 32.90 -8.70 -14.72
N LEU A 183 33.05 -9.31 -15.89
CA LEU A 183 33.97 -10.42 -16.15
C LEU A 183 35.42 -9.93 -16.06
#